data_AF-A0A846YQ82-F1
#
_entry.id   AF-A0A846YQ82-F1
#
_cell.length_a   1.000
_cell.length_b   1.000
_cell.length_c   1.000
_cell.angle_alpha   90.00
_cell.angle_beta   90.00
_cell.angle_gamma   90.00
#
_symmetry.space_group_name_H-M   'P 1'
#
loop_
_entity.id
_entity.type
_entity.pdbx_description
1 polymer ?
#
loop_
_entity_poly.entity_id
_entity_poly.type
_entity_poly.pdbx_seq_one_letter_code
_entity_poly.pdbx_strand_id
1 'polypeptide(L)'
;MGTPLKKILTVAAVLVATVGSMFAASEAPAHARYGSNYGAIAVSLSTGNYGWSYDYDSYSEAEAAAEDRCGAADCVAKISWRNGCGALAVSNNWLSYGSGSSRAAARSEALANNPGNAHIEHWNCTSGYGL
;
A
#
# COMPACT_ATOMS: atom_id res chain seq x y z
N MET A 1 -59.35 22.71 11.87
CA MET A 1 -58.65 21.43 11.71
C MET A 1 -59.65 20.41 11.19
N GLY A 2 -59.30 19.62 10.17
CA GLY A 2 -60.21 18.66 9.53
C GLY A 2 -60.21 18.79 8.00
N THR A 3 -59.38 17.99 7.33
CA THR A 3 -59.20 17.99 5.86
C THR A 3 -60.25 17.08 5.20
N PRO A 4 -60.84 17.45 4.03
CA PRO A 4 -61.74 16.55 3.30
C PRO A 4 -60.97 15.45 2.58
N LEU A 5 -61.12 14.19 3.01
CA LEU A 5 -60.48 13.05 2.37
C LEU A 5 -61.33 12.54 1.19
N LYS A 6 -60.87 12.82 -0.04
CA LYS A 6 -61.47 12.27 -1.28
C LYS A 6 -61.21 10.77 -1.38
N LYS A 7 -62.26 10.00 -1.63
CA LYS A 7 -62.17 8.59 -2.04
C LYS A 7 -61.58 8.50 -3.45
N ILE A 8 -60.50 7.75 -3.63
CA ILE A 8 -60.10 7.22 -4.94
C ILE A 8 -59.64 5.77 -4.70
N LEU A 9 -60.32 4.82 -5.34
CA LEU A 9 -59.99 3.40 -5.31
C LEU A 9 -59.40 3.00 -6.67
N THR A 10 -58.12 2.64 -6.72
CA THR A 10 -57.60 1.76 -7.77
C THR A 10 -56.34 1.03 -7.33
N VAL A 11 -56.32 -0.27 -7.60
CA VAL A 11 -55.20 -1.18 -7.32
C VAL A 11 -54.23 -1.16 -8.50
N ALA A 12 -52.92 -1.15 -8.21
CA ALA A 12 -51.88 -1.57 -9.15
C ALA A 12 -50.71 -2.19 -8.37
N ALA A 13 -50.66 -3.53 -8.30
CA ALA A 13 -49.56 -4.26 -7.68
C ALA A 13 -48.52 -4.65 -8.75
N VAL A 14 -47.55 -3.76 -9.00
CA VAL A 14 -46.47 -3.87 -10.01
C VAL A 14 -45.28 -3.00 -9.56
N LEU A 15 -44.00 -3.39 -9.58
CA LEU A 15 -43.31 -4.70 -9.64
C LEU A 15 -41.84 -4.52 -9.16
N VAL A 16 -41.10 -5.63 -8.96
CA VAL A 16 -39.63 -5.74 -8.73
C VAL A 16 -39.00 -4.98 -7.56
N ALA A 17 -38.51 -5.73 -6.56
CA ALA A 17 -37.47 -5.28 -5.65
C ALA A 17 -36.10 -5.80 -6.13
N THR A 18 -35.21 -4.90 -6.57
CA THR A 18 -33.75 -5.17 -6.64
C THR A 18 -32.99 -3.90 -6.26
N VAL A 19 -32.45 -3.88 -5.03
CA VAL A 19 -31.51 -2.85 -4.59
C VAL A 19 -30.13 -3.19 -5.15
N GLY A 20 -29.88 -2.83 -6.40
CA GLY A 20 -28.59 -2.97 -7.07
C GLY A 20 -27.74 -1.73 -6.84
N SER A 21 -26.94 -1.72 -5.77
CA SER A 21 -26.11 -0.59 -5.37
C SER A 21 -25.16 -0.12 -6.47
N MET A 22 -24.89 1.19 -6.49
CA MET A 22 -23.99 1.85 -7.43
C MET A 22 -22.63 1.15 -7.49
N PHE A 23 -22.30 0.56 -8.64
CA PHE A 23 -20.90 0.32 -9.00
C PHE A 23 -20.27 1.66 -9.32
N ALA A 24 -19.86 2.38 -8.27
CA ALA A 24 -18.83 3.39 -8.42
C ALA A 24 -17.55 2.66 -8.82
N ALA A 25 -17.26 2.64 -10.12
CA ALA A 25 -15.94 2.29 -10.60
C ALA A 25 -14.97 3.26 -9.91
N SER A 26 -14.18 2.75 -8.96
CA SER A 26 -13.09 3.49 -8.37
C SER A 26 -11.99 3.60 -9.40
N GLU A 27 -12.18 4.48 -10.37
CA GLU A 27 -11.12 5.01 -11.21
C GLU A 27 -10.23 5.87 -10.31
N ALA A 28 -9.44 5.17 -9.49
CA ALA A 28 -8.26 5.75 -8.88
C ALA A 28 -7.46 6.35 -10.04
N PRO A 29 -7.16 7.66 -10.03
CA PRO A 29 -6.43 8.27 -11.12
C PRO A 29 -5.08 7.56 -11.21
N ALA A 30 -4.90 6.81 -12.31
CA ALA A 30 -3.60 6.28 -12.70
C ALA A 30 -2.73 7.47 -13.08
N HIS A 31 -2.16 8.13 -12.07
CA HIS A 31 -1.27 9.26 -12.22
C HIS A 31 -0.03 8.78 -12.97
N ALA A 32 -0.05 8.92 -14.29
CA ALA A 32 1.08 8.74 -15.18
C ALA A 32 2.13 9.82 -14.86
N ARG A 33 2.84 9.66 -13.75
CA ARG A 33 3.98 10.50 -13.41
C ARG A 33 5.10 10.19 -14.39
N TYR A 34 5.57 11.24 -15.06
CA TYR A 34 6.62 11.16 -16.06
C TYR A 34 8.03 11.01 -15.43
N GLY A 35 8.12 11.06 -14.09
CA GLY A 35 9.34 10.84 -13.31
C GLY A 35 9.51 9.38 -12.89
N SER A 36 10.78 9.00 -12.66
CA SER A 36 11.13 7.74 -12.01
C SER A 36 11.50 8.05 -10.58
N ASN A 37 10.59 7.78 -9.65
CA ASN A 37 10.83 7.94 -8.22
C ASN A 37 11.36 6.62 -7.67
N TYR A 38 12.39 6.68 -6.84
CA TYR A 38 13.02 5.52 -6.22
C TYR A 38 12.86 5.56 -4.70
N GLY A 39 12.74 4.38 -4.09
CA GLY A 39 12.72 4.20 -2.64
C GLY A 39 13.47 2.94 -2.24
N ALA A 40 13.92 2.88 -0.99
CA ALA A 40 14.65 1.74 -0.44
C ALA A 40 14.33 1.53 1.05
N ILE A 41 14.60 0.32 1.53
CA ILE A 41 14.66 -0.03 2.95
C ILE A 41 16.05 -0.64 3.22
N ALA A 42 16.78 -0.04 4.16
CA ALA A 42 18.05 -0.53 4.66
C ALA A 42 17.87 -1.10 6.07
N VAL A 43 18.62 -2.17 6.39
CA VAL A 43 18.53 -2.86 7.67
C VAL A 43 19.90 -3.28 8.17
N SER A 44 20.15 -3.04 9.46
CA SER A 44 21.23 -3.66 10.24
C SER A 44 20.74 -4.98 10.83
N LEU A 45 21.32 -6.10 10.39
CA LEU A 45 20.95 -7.41 10.90
C LEU A 45 21.51 -7.68 12.31
N SER A 46 22.53 -6.94 12.75
CA SER A 46 23.12 -7.09 14.09
C SER A 46 22.34 -6.34 15.18
N THR A 47 21.71 -5.20 14.83
CA THR A 47 20.96 -4.37 15.79
C THR A 47 19.44 -4.48 15.65
N GLY A 48 18.95 -4.87 14.47
CA GLY A 48 17.52 -4.80 14.13
C GLY A 48 17.05 -3.40 13.69
N ASN A 49 17.92 -2.39 13.71
CA ASN A 49 17.60 -1.06 13.21
C ASN A 49 17.32 -1.10 11.70
N TYR A 50 16.37 -0.27 11.26
CA TYR A 50 16.06 -0.08 9.85
C TYR A 50 15.85 1.40 9.52
N GLY A 51 16.14 1.76 8.27
CA GLY A 51 15.92 3.08 7.69
C GLY A 51 15.26 2.95 6.33
N TRP A 52 14.58 4.00 5.87
CA TRP A 52 13.87 3.98 4.60
C TRP A 52 13.97 5.32 3.87
N SER A 53 13.75 5.25 2.56
CA SER A 53 13.76 6.38 1.64
C SER A 53 12.64 6.25 0.61
N TYR A 54 12.23 7.37 0.02
CA TYR A 54 11.26 7.44 -1.06
C TYR A 54 11.46 8.75 -1.84
N ASP A 55 11.02 8.76 -3.10
CA ASP A 55 11.06 9.91 -4.02
C ASP A 55 12.46 10.50 -4.28
N TYR A 56 13.46 9.63 -4.43
CA TYR A 56 14.78 9.97 -5.00
C TYR A 56 14.80 9.77 -6.52
N ASP A 57 15.78 10.37 -7.21
CA ASP A 57 15.93 10.31 -8.67
C ASP A 57 16.72 9.08 -9.17
N SER A 58 17.32 8.31 -8.26
CA SER A 58 18.03 7.06 -8.58
C SER A 58 17.96 6.02 -7.45
N TYR A 59 18.21 4.74 -7.80
CA TYR A 59 18.39 3.66 -6.82
C TYR A 59 19.52 3.98 -5.83
N SER A 60 20.70 4.39 -6.32
CA SER A 60 21.87 4.62 -5.47
C SER A 60 21.64 5.72 -4.43
N GLU A 61 20.91 6.79 -4.77
CA GLU A 61 20.56 7.84 -3.81
C GLU A 61 19.50 7.36 -2.82
N ALA A 62 18.50 6.61 -3.29
CA ALA A 62 17.49 6.02 -2.40
C ALA A 62 18.14 5.05 -1.39
N GLU A 63 19.05 4.20 -1.85
CA GLU A 63 19.74 3.18 -1.04
C GLU A 63 20.66 3.83 -0.01
N ALA A 64 21.59 4.70 -0.44
CA ALA A 64 22.48 5.43 0.47
C ALA A 64 21.68 6.26 1.50
N ALA A 65 20.61 6.92 1.09
CA ALA A 65 19.82 7.74 1.99
C ALA A 65 18.90 6.90 2.91
N ALA A 66 18.63 5.63 2.61
CA ALA A 66 18.01 4.69 3.55
C ALA A 66 19.03 4.15 4.56
N GLU A 67 20.27 3.88 4.12
CA GLU A 67 21.39 3.46 4.96
C GLU A 67 21.78 4.54 5.98
N ASP A 68 21.94 5.80 5.54
CA ASP A 68 22.19 6.96 6.43
C ASP A 68 21.11 7.12 7.52
N ARG A 69 19.85 6.83 7.18
CA ARG A 69 18.71 6.93 8.12
C ARG A 69 18.56 5.74 9.05
N CYS A 70 19.22 4.62 8.76
CA CYS A 70 19.10 3.37 9.50
C CYS A 70 19.86 3.40 10.84
N GLY A 71 20.84 4.29 11.02
CA GLY A 71 21.40 4.59 12.34
C GLY A 71 22.24 3.47 12.99
N ALA A 72 22.80 2.56 12.19
CA ALA A 72 23.81 1.59 12.61
C ALA A 72 24.88 1.42 11.53
N ALA A 73 26.09 1.02 11.91
CA ALA A 73 27.26 1.00 11.03
C ALA A 73 27.26 -0.13 9.98
N ASP A 74 26.43 -1.16 10.17
CA ASP A 74 26.24 -2.31 9.28
C ASP A 74 24.88 -2.28 8.54
N CYS A 75 24.23 -1.11 8.50
CA CYS A 75 23.03 -0.91 7.70
C CYS A 75 23.34 -1.08 6.22
N VAL A 76 22.56 -1.94 5.55
CA VAL A 76 22.67 -2.18 4.10
C VAL A 76 21.28 -2.17 3.49
N ALA A 77 21.09 -1.52 2.34
CA ALA A 77 19.89 -1.60 1.53
C ALA A 77 19.56 -3.06 1.19
N LYS A 78 18.39 -3.53 1.64
CA LYS A 78 17.93 -4.92 1.41
C LYS A 78 16.91 -5.03 0.30
N ILE A 79 16.20 -3.94 0.05
CA ILE A 79 15.27 -3.82 -1.06
C ILE A 79 15.18 -2.36 -1.50
N SER A 80 15.09 -2.18 -2.81
CA SER A 80 14.82 -0.89 -3.45
C SER A 80 13.84 -1.09 -4.61
N TRP A 81 13.08 -0.06 -4.93
CA TRP A 81 12.04 -0.11 -5.95
C TRP A 81 11.92 1.22 -6.68
N ARG A 82 11.38 1.15 -7.90
CA ARG A 82 11.05 2.30 -8.75
C ARG A 82 9.55 2.36 -8.94
N ASN A 83 8.93 3.52 -8.72
CA ASN A 83 7.52 3.79 -9.01
C ASN A 83 6.59 2.69 -8.43
N GLY A 84 6.57 2.59 -7.11
CA GLY A 84 5.88 1.52 -6.37
C GLY A 84 6.00 1.66 -4.86
N CYS A 85 5.92 0.53 -4.17
CA CYS A 85 6.08 0.39 -2.73
C CYS A 85 7.10 -0.69 -2.38
N GLY A 86 7.73 -0.54 -1.22
CA GLY A 86 8.49 -1.59 -0.54
C GLY A 86 7.87 -1.92 0.82
N ALA A 87 8.15 -3.12 1.31
CA ALA A 87 7.74 -3.58 2.64
C ALA A 87 8.81 -4.45 3.30
N LEU A 88 8.88 -4.35 4.63
CA LEU A 88 9.68 -5.16 5.53
C LEU A 88 8.73 -6.02 6.37
N ALA A 89 8.92 -7.33 6.33
CA ALA A 89 8.22 -8.30 7.17
C ALA A 89 9.19 -8.93 8.17
N VAL A 90 8.74 -9.10 9.42
CA VAL A 90 9.54 -9.62 10.52
C VAL A 90 8.82 -10.78 11.20
N SER A 91 9.56 -11.83 11.52
CA SER A 91 9.18 -12.89 12.45
C SER A 91 10.34 -13.16 13.41
N ASN A 92 10.13 -14.00 14.44
CA ASN A 92 11.09 -14.27 15.53
C ASN A 92 12.55 -14.55 15.10
N ASN A 93 12.76 -15.06 13.88
CA ASN A 93 14.07 -15.48 13.38
C ASN A 93 14.38 -14.97 11.96
N TRP A 94 13.45 -14.25 11.32
CA TRP A 94 13.55 -13.95 9.88
C TRP A 94 13.04 -12.56 9.54
N LEU A 95 13.88 -11.81 8.83
CA LEU A 95 13.50 -10.59 8.14
C LEU A 95 13.37 -10.91 6.64
N SER A 96 12.33 -10.40 6.01
CA SER A 96 12.07 -10.55 4.59
C SER A 96 11.47 -9.28 4.01
N TYR A 97 11.53 -9.18 2.69
CA TYR A 97 11.32 -7.96 1.95
C TYR A 97 10.45 -8.26 0.72
N GLY A 98 9.68 -7.29 0.28
CA GLY A 98 8.87 -7.38 -0.93
C GLY A 98 8.63 -6.00 -1.52
N SER A 99 8.44 -5.93 -2.84
CA SER A 99 8.16 -4.68 -3.53
C SER A 99 7.07 -4.86 -4.59
N GLY A 100 6.46 -3.78 -5.03
CA GLY A 100 5.42 -3.90 -6.04
C GLY A 100 4.82 -2.57 -6.46
N SER A 101 4.02 -2.61 -7.52
CA SER A 101 3.30 -1.44 -8.05
C SER A 101 2.19 -0.93 -7.12
N SER A 102 1.87 -1.64 -6.04
CA SER A 102 0.95 -1.21 -5.00
C SER A 102 1.41 -1.67 -3.62
N ARG A 103 0.86 -1.03 -2.59
CA ARG A 103 1.09 -1.40 -1.18
C ARG A 103 0.68 -2.82 -0.87
N ALA A 104 -0.41 -3.30 -1.48
CA ALA A 104 -0.91 -4.66 -1.27
C ALA A 104 0.07 -5.71 -1.82
N ALA A 105 0.61 -5.47 -3.03
CA ALA A 105 1.60 -6.35 -3.65
C ALA A 105 2.88 -6.44 -2.81
N ALA A 106 3.49 -5.29 -2.46
CA ALA A 106 4.72 -5.24 -1.68
C ALA A 106 4.60 -5.96 -0.33
N ARG A 107 3.48 -5.74 0.40
CA ARG A 107 3.22 -6.40 1.68
C ARG A 107 2.96 -7.90 1.52
N SER A 108 2.22 -8.31 0.48
CA SER A 108 1.98 -9.73 0.21
C SER A 108 3.27 -10.48 -0.12
N GLU A 109 4.16 -9.88 -0.92
CA GLU A 109 5.45 -10.48 -1.26
C GLU A 109 6.38 -10.55 -0.04
N ALA A 110 6.47 -9.48 0.77
CA ALA A 110 7.28 -9.50 1.99
C ALA A 110 6.84 -10.61 2.97
N LEU A 111 5.53 -10.83 3.13
CA LEU A 111 5.00 -11.92 3.96
C LEU A 111 5.24 -13.29 3.33
N ALA A 112 5.04 -13.46 2.02
CA ALA A 112 5.27 -14.72 1.31
C ALA A 112 6.75 -15.15 1.32
N ASN A 113 7.67 -14.17 1.35
CA ASN A 113 9.10 -14.39 1.47
C ASN A 113 9.56 -14.71 2.91
N ASN A 114 8.67 -14.65 3.92
CA ASN A 114 9.00 -15.04 5.29
C ASN A 114 8.62 -16.51 5.55
N PRO A 115 9.55 -17.37 6.00
CA PRO A 115 9.21 -18.76 6.36
C PRO A 115 8.54 -18.88 7.75
N GLY A 116 8.43 -17.79 8.51
CA GLY A 116 7.78 -17.74 9.82
C GLY A 116 6.41 -17.07 9.81
N ASN A 117 5.73 -17.07 10.96
CA ASN A 117 4.51 -16.29 11.17
C ASN A 117 4.85 -14.79 11.30
N ALA A 118 5.02 -14.12 10.17
CA ALA A 118 5.50 -12.74 10.10
C ALA A 118 4.39 -11.70 10.13
N HIS A 119 4.73 -10.51 10.62
CA HIS A 119 3.94 -9.29 10.45
C HIS A 119 4.70 -8.28 9.59
N ILE A 120 3.98 -7.29 9.03
CA ILE A 120 4.61 -6.16 8.35
C ILE A 120 5.06 -5.15 9.40
N GLU A 121 6.37 -4.95 9.51
CA GLU A 121 6.99 -3.98 10.41
C GLU A 121 6.99 -2.58 9.77
N HIS A 122 7.38 -2.50 8.50
CA HIS A 122 7.40 -1.24 7.75
C HIS A 122 6.88 -1.43 6.32
N TRP A 123 6.28 -0.37 5.76
CA TRP A 123 6.05 -0.24 4.33
C TRP A 123 6.00 1.25 3.98
N ASN A 124 6.51 1.60 2.81
CA ASN A 124 6.41 2.94 2.25
C ASN A 124 6.32 2.87 0.72
N CYS A 125 5.85 3.97 0.12
CA CYS A 125 5.60 4.05 -1.31
C CYS A 125 6.15 5.36 -1.85
N THR A 126 6.61 5.34 -3.10
CA THR A 126 6.90 6.56 -3.87
C THR A 126 5.60 7.32 -4.17
N SER A 127 5.67 8.64 -4.28
CA SER A 127 4.52 9.54 -4.47
C SER A 127 3.57 9.07 -5.58
N GLY A 128 2.33 8.75 -5.21
CA GLY A 128 1.28 8.30 -6.13
C GLY A 128 1.04 6.78 -6.18
N TYR A 129 1.84 5.96 -5.49
CA TYR A 129 1.73 4.49 -5.49
C TYR A 129 1.12 3.88 -4.21
N GLY A 130 0.64 4.71 -3.29
CA GLY A 130 0.21 4.30 -1.93
C GLY A 130 -1.20 3.72 -1.77
N LEU A 131 -1.95 3.50 -2.86
CA LEU A 131 -3.32 2.99 -2.82
C LEU A 131 -3.32 1.46 -2.57
#